data_AF-A0AAD0RQA8-F1
#
_entry.id   AF-A0AAD0RQA8-F1
#
_cell.length_a   1.000
_cell.length_b   1.000
_cell.length_c   1.000
_cell.angle_alpha   90.00
_cell.angle_beta   90.00
_cell.angle_gamma   90.00
#
_symmetry.space_group_name_H-M   'P 1'
#
loop_
_entity.id
_entity.type
_entity.pdbx_description
1 polymer ?
#
loop_
_entity_poly.entity_id
_entity_poly.type
_entity_poly.pdbx_seq_one_letter_code
_entity_poly.pdbx_strand_id
1 'polypeptide(L)'
;MAAVVTQRSAAAVLTLGQIKQQCNIDLDMTDDDELLTLMERAAVRACEGKLKGPLLTASYRETFGQWPLIPSLLLQTANAKSVQSIMLRQAGQVVEWHDFVALEDGPHLFIRPRAAWPKIDAAPDAIQINYSAGFGAAGDRVPEDIQQWLLYRVGTFYEFREQFIAGTIVTDLPKSFVDEMLTPYAMQVVAL
;
A
#
# COMPACT_ATOMS: atom_id res chain seq x y z
N MET A 1 2.23 -2.27 16.69
CA MET A 1 1.58 -0.98 16.32
C MET A 1 1.40 -0.97 14.81
N ALA A 2 0.50 -0.15 14.26
CA ALA A 2 0.38 -0.04 12.81
C ALA A 2 1.65 0.57 12.19
N ALA A 3 1.99 0.14 10.97
CA ALA A 3 3.12 0.68 10.23
C ALA A 3 2.97 2.19 10.01
N VAL A 4 4.04 2.94 10.28
CA VAL A 4 4.11 4.37 10.04
C VAL A 4 4.83 4.59 8.71
N VAL A 5 4.19 5.32 7.82
CA VAL A 5 4.79 5.71 6.54
C VAL A 5 5.81 6.81 6.81
N THR A 6 7.07 6.62 6.41
CA THR A 6 8.14 7.60 6.59
C THR A 6 8.38 8.43 5.34
N GLN A 7 8.16 7.86 4.15
CA GLN A 7 8.28 8.56 2.87
C GLN A 7 7.34 7.93 1.83
N ARG A 8 6.73 8.75 0.97
CA ARG A 8 5.93 8.29 -0.18
C ARG A 8 6.46 8.89 -1.47
N SER A 9 6.35 8.15 -2.56
CA SER A 9 6.48 8.72 -3.89
C SER A 9 5.40 9.78 -4.14
N ALA A 10 5.79 10.87 -4.81
CA ALA A 10 4.88 11.91 -5.28
C ALA A 10 4.45 11.70 -6.75
N ALA A 11 4.94 10.64 -7.40
CA ALA A 11 4.55 10.31 -8.76
C ALA A 11 3.07 9.89 -8.83
N ALA A 12 2.44 10.15 -9.97
CA ALA A 12 1.09 9.66 -10.26
C ALA A 12 1.14 8.19 -10.71
N VAL A 13 0.10 7.43 -10.36
CA VAL A 13 -0.05 6.04 -10.84
C VAL A 13 -0.63 6.06 -12.25
N LEU A 14 -1.59 6.95 -12.51
CA LEU A 14 -2.17 7.14 -13.84
C LEU A 14 -1.75 8.48 -14.42
N THR A 15 -1.50 8.50 -15.73
CA THR A 15 -1.25 9.74 -16.45
C THR A 15 -2.55 10.49 -16.73
N LEU A 16 -2.48 11.82 -16.84
CA LEU A 16 -3.65 12.63 -17.23
C LEU A 16 -4.22 12.20 -18.58
N GLY A 17 -3.37 11.80 -19.54
CA GLY A 17 -3.84 11.31 -20.84
C GLY A 17 -4.72 10.06 -20.73
N GLN A 18 -4.32 9.09 -19.90
CA GLN A 18 -5.14 7.89 -19.65
C GLN A 18 -6.48 8.25 -19.00
N ILE A 19 -6.47 9.18 -18.04
CA ILE A 19 -7.68 9.62 -17.35
C ILE A 19 -8.61 10.37 -18.29
N LYS A 20 -8.10 11.30 -19.10
CA LYS A 20 -8.89 12.05 -20.10
C LYS A 20 -9.54 11.11 -21.10
N GLN A 21 -8.79 10.13 -21.60
CA GLN A 21 -9.32 9.12 -22.51
C GLN A 21 -10.45 8.31 -21.85
N GLN A 22 -10.31 7.94 -20.57
CA GLN A 22 -11.34 7.24 -19.81
C GLN A 22 -12.61 8.09 -19.60
N CYS A 23 -12.45 9.39 -19.37
CA CYS A 23 -13.56 10.33 -19.17
C CYS A 23 -14.13 10.90 -20.48
N ASN A 24 -13.63 10.45 -21.65
CA ASN A 24 -14.00 10.98 -22.96
C ASN A 24 -13.80 12.52 -23.08
N ILE A 25 -12.68 13.02 -22.55
CA ILE A 25 -12.25 14.42 -22.63
C ILE A 25 -11.13 14.53 -23.68
N ASP A 26 -11.17 15.59 -24.50
CA ASP A 26 -10.12 15.87 -25.48
C ASP A 26 -8.77 16.13 -24.78
N LEU A 27 -7.68 15.61 -25.35
CA LEU A 27 -6.36 15.61 -24.70
C LEU A 27 -5.77 17.02 -24.48
N ASP A 28 -6.13 17.97 -25.34
CA ASP A 28 -5.72 19.37 -25.32
C ASP A 28 -6.57 20.23 -24.38
N MET A 29 -7.72 19.74 -23.90
CA MET A 29 -8.54 20.43 -22.90
C MET A 29 -7.89 20.34 -21.52
N THR A 30 -7.56 21.48 -20.91
CA THR A 30 -6.82 21.54 -19.63
C THR A 30 -7.63 22.00 -18.43
N ASP A 31 -8.88 22.42 -18.63
CA ASP A 31 -9.71 23.05 -17.59
C ASP A 31 -9.89 22.15 -16.35
N ASP A 32 -9.95 20.84 -16.56
CA ASP A 32 -10.19 19.85 -15.50
C ASP A 32 -8.91 19.14 -15.02
N ASP A 33 -7.71 19.50 -15.49
CA ASP A 33 -6.46 18.77 -15.19
C ASP A 33 -6.16 18.69 -13.69
N GLU A 34 -6.39 19.79 -12.96
CA GLU A 34 -6.23 19.83 -11.51
C GLU A 34 -7.25 18.92 -10.80
N LEU A 35 -8.49 18.92 -11.27
CA LEU A 35 -9.57 18.09 -10.73
C LEU A 35 -9.29 16.61 -10.95
N LEU A 36 -8.89 16.23 -12.17
CA LEU A 36 -8.54 14.86 -12.53
C LEU A 36 -7.36 14.35 -11.70
N THR A 37 -6.36 15.20 -11.45
CA THR A 37 -5.23 14.88 -10.58
C THR A 37 -5.68 14.64 -9.13
N LEU A 38 -6.64 15.42 -8.62
CA LEU A 38 -7.19 15.21 -7.28
C LEU A 38 -8.00 13.91 -7.19
N MET A 39 -8.80 13.60 -8.21
CA MET A 39 -9.57 12.36 -8.29
C MET A 39 -8.68 11.13 -8.37
N GLU A 40 -7.59 11.19 -9.14
CA GLU A 40 -6.56 10.13 -9.18
C GLU A 40 -6.00 9.86 -7.78
N ARG A 41 -5.60 10.91 -7.06
CA ARG A 41 -5.04 10.76 -5.71
C ARG A 41 -6.06 10.17 -4.74
N ALA A 42 -7.33 10.53 -4.86
CA ALA A 42 -8.41 9.96 -4.05
C ALA A 42 -8.63 8.48 -4.37
N ALA A 43 -8.63 8.10 -5.66
CA ALA A 43 -8.75 6.72 -6.10
C ALA A 43 -7.56 5.87 -5.63
N VAL A 44 -6.33 6.37 -5.76
CA VAL A 44 -5.11 5.72 -5.25
C VAL A 44 -5.24 5.47 -3.75
N ARG A 45 -5.64 6.47 -2.96
CA ARG A 45 -5.84 6.31 -1.51
C ARG A 45 -6.89 5.26 -1.16
N ALA A 46 -7.99 5.20 -1.92
CA ALA A 46 -9.01 4.19 -1.73
C ALA A 46 -8.49 2.77 -2.07
N CYS A 47 -7.68 2.64 -3.13
CA CYS A 47 -7.03 1.39 -3.50
C CYS A 47 -6.06 0.92 -2.41
N GLU A 48 -5.13 1.79 -1.99
CA GLU A 48 -4.16 1.49 -0.93
C GLU A 48 -4.84 1.06 0.38
N GLY A 49 -5.97 1.69 0.73
CA GLY A 49 -6.76 1.33 1.91
C GLY A 49 -7.41 -0.07 1.83
N LYS A 50 -7.78 -0.51 0.63
CA LYS A 50 -8.30 -1.86 0.35
C LYS A 50 -7.17 -2.90 0.33
N LEU A 51 -6.05 -2.60 -0.31
CA LEU A 51 -4.89 -3.50 -0.38
C LEU A 51 -4.12 -3.61 0.94
N LYS A 52 -4.26 -2.62 1.84
CA LYS A 52 -3.47 -2.46 3.07
C LYS A 52 -1.97 -2.25 2.79
N GLY A 53 -1.65 -1.61 1.67
CA GLY A 53 -0.28 -1.31 1.26
C GLY A 53 -0.24 -0.22 0.20
N PRO A 54 0.95 0.37 -0.04
CA PRO A 54 1.11 1.40 -1.04
C PRO A 54 1.10 0.80 -2.46
N LEU A 55 0.69 1.59 -3.46
CA LEU A 55 0.82 1.20 -4.87
C LEU A 55 2.22 1.47 -5.40
N LEU A 56 2.70 2.70 -5.21
CA LEU A 56 4.06 3.11 -5.56
C LEU A 56 5.01 2.86 -4.40
N THR A 57 6.32 2.85 -4.69
CA THR A 57 7.35 2.68 -3.68
C THR A 57 7.21 3.72 -2.57
N ALA A 58 7.09 3.24 -1.35
CA ALA A 58 7.03 4.03 -0.13
C ALA A 58 7.83 3.34 0.98
N SER A 59 8.44 4.15 1.83
CA SER A 59 9.22 3.71 2.99
C SER A 59 8.32 3.65 4.22
N TYR A 60 8.44 2.58 4.97
CA TYR A 60 7.65 2.30 6.17
C TYR A 60 8.56 1.98 7.34
N ARG A 61 8.03 2.25 8.53
CA ARG A 61 8.57 1.82 9.81
C ARG A 61 7.51 1.07 10.58
N GLU A 62 7.79 -0.18 10.93
CA GLU A 62 6.98 -0.96 11.87
C GLU A 62 7.72 -1.12 13.19
N THR A 63 6.99 -0.95 14.30
CA THR A 63 7.51 -1.10 15.66
C THR A 63 6.80 -2.24 16.39
N PHE A 64 7.61 -3.07 17.04
CA PHE A 64 7.14 -4.20 17.84
C PHE A 64 7.77 -4.14 19.24
N GLY A 65 6.97 -4.51 20.25
CA GLY A 65 7.46 -4.60 21.62
C GLY A 65 8.00 -5.97 22.00
N GLN A 66 7.69 -7.00 21.20
CA GLN A 66 8.15 -8.36 21.42
C GLN A 66 8.26 -9.12 20.11
N TRP A 67 9.15 -10.11 20.08
CA TRP A 67 9.19 -11.09 18.99
C TRP A 67 7.99 -12.03 19.05
N PRO A 68 7.53 -12.55 17.90
CA PRO A 68 6.52 -13.60 17.87
C PRO A 68 7.08 -14.90 18.47
N LEU A 69 6.18 -15.74 18.98
CA LEU A 69 6.54 -17.06 19.53
C LEU A 69 7.10 -18.02 18.46
N ILE A 70 6.73 -17.80 17.21
CA ILE A 70 7.23 -18.53 16.05
C ILE A 70 8.45 -17.82 15.44
N PRO A 71 9.37 -18.55 14.77
CA PRO A 71 10.54 -17.96 14.11
C PRO A 71 10.17 -17.29 12.77
N SER A 72 9.04 -16.59 12.73
CA SER A 72 8.54 -15.90 11.54
C SER A 72 7.75 -14.67 11.96
N LEU A 73 8.22 -13.49 11.58
CA LEU A 73 7.54 -12.21 11.79
C LEU A 73 6.96 -11.73 10.46
N LEU A 74 5.64 -11.53 10.42
CA LEU A 74 4.95 -10.97 9.26
C LEU A 74 4.85 -9.45 9.39
N LEU A 75 5.24 -8.72 8.33
CA LEU A 75 4.98 -7.29 8.24
C LEU A 75 3.50 -7.04 7.89
N GLN A 76 2.90 -6.02 8.50
CA GLN A 76 1.47 -5.72 8.37
C GLN A 76 1.15 -4.87 7.12
N THR A 77 2.16 -4.52 6.33
CA THR A 77 2.02 -3.74 5.11
C THR A 77 2.09 -4.63 3.87
N ALA A 78 1.07 -4.56 3.01
CA ALA A 78 1.04 -5.34 1.78
C ALA A 78 2.12 -4.87 0.80
N ASN A 79 2.61 -5.80 -0.02
CA ASN A 79 3.64 -5.56 -1.03
C ASN A 79 4.96 -5.01 -0.44
N ALA A 80 5.30 -5.40 0.78
CA ALA A 80 6.63 -5.15 1.34
C ALA A 80 7.68 -5.95 0.55
N LYS A 81 8.76 -5.29 0.12
CA LYS A 81 9.76 -5.84 -0.81
C LYS A 81 11.14 -5.98 -0.21
N SER A 82 11.63 -4.93 0.44
CA SER A 82 13.01 -4.90 0.94
C SER A 82 13.05 -4.37 2.35
N VAL A 83 13.62 -5.15 3.27
CA VAL A 83 14.00 -4.68 4.60
C VAL A 83 15.30 -3.89 4.47
N GLN A 84 15.29 -2.64 4.94
CA GLN A 84 16.44 -1.75 4.89
C GLN A 84 17.29 -1.89 6.16
N SER A 85 16.65 -1.91 7.33
CA SER A 85 17.31 -2.08 8.61
C SER A 85 16.36 -2.64 9.66
N ILE A 86 16.91 -3.41 10.60
CA ILE A 86 16.22 -3.83 11.81
C ILE A 86 17.03 -3.33 13.00
N MET A 87 16.47 -2.37 13.75
CA MET A 87 17.08 -1.81 14.94
C MET A 87 16.43 -2.42 16.18
N LEU A 88 17.25 -2.87 17.11
CA LEU A 88 16.83 -3.51 18.35
C LEU A 88 17.30 -2.71 19.55
N ARG A 89 16.47 -2.62 20.58
CA ARG A 89 16.89 -2.08 21.87
C ARG A 89 17.37 -3.22 22.76
N GLN A 90 18.64 -3.14 23.17
CA GLN A 90 19.32 -4.12 24.02
C GLN A 90 20.11 -3.38 25.11
N ALA A 91 19.82 -3.68 26.37
CA ALA A 91 20.48 -3.08 27.53
C ALA A 91 20.52 -1.54 27.48
N GLY A 92 19.44 -0.91 26.99
CA GLY A 92 19.31 0.54 26.86
C GLY A 92 20.00 1.16 25.63
N GLN A 93 20.66 0.36 24.79
CA GLN A 93 21.29 0.80 23.54
C GLN A 93 20.51 0.32 22.33
N VAL A 94 20.59 1.06 21.22
CA VAL A 94 20.00 0.66 19.94
C VAL A 94 21.09 0.03 19.08
N VAL A 95 20.90 -1.24 18.71
CA VAL A 95 21.85 -2.05 17.95
C VAL A 95 21.17 -2.52 16.66
N GLU A 96 21.88 -2.47 15.54
CA GLU A 96 21.39 -2.99 14.27
C GLU A 96 21.57 -4.51 14.18
N TRP A 97 20.52 -5.22 13.77
CA TRP A 97 20.51 -6.66 13.65
C TRP A 97 20.44 -7.11 12.19
N HIS A 98 21.37 -7.98 11.81
CA HIS A 98 21.59 -8.42 10.43
C HIS A 98 21.39 -9.92 10.22
N ASP A 99 21.21 -10.70 11.30
CA ASP A 99 21.15 -12.17 11.25
C ASP A 99 19.74 -12.69 10.92
N PHE A 100 19.19 -12.20 9.81
CA PHE A 100 17.86 -12.52 9.34
C PHE A 100 17.82 -12.85 7.85
N VAL A 101 16.68 -13.39 7.42
CA VAL A 101 16.29 -13.59 6.03
C VAL A 101 14.91 -12.98 5.84
N ALA A 102 14.74 -12.18 4.79
CA ALA A 102 13.45 -11.71 4.33
C ALA A 102 12.96 -12.66 3.22
N LEU A 103 11.76 -13.20 3.38
CA LEU A 103 11.11 -14.10 2.43
C LEU A 103 9.83 -13.46 1.91
N GLU A 104 9.76 -13.26 0.59
CA GLU A 104 8.54 -12.81 -0.10
C GLU A 104 7.62 -14.01 -0.34
N ASP A 105 6.34 -13.85 -0.02
CA ASP A 105 5.28 -14.82 -0.33
C ASP A 105 4.03 -14.04 -0.78
N GLY A 106 3.87 -13.86 -2.09
CA GLY A 106 2.81 -13.01 -2.65
C GLY A 106 2.89 -11.56 -2.14
N PRO A 107 1.81 -11.01 -1.56
CA PRO A 107 1.79 -9.66 -0.99
C PRO A 107 2.40 -9.58 0.42
N HIS A 108 2.84 -10.70 1.00
CA HIS A 108 3.36 -10.78 2.37
C HIS A 108 4.89 -10.82 2.38
N LEU A 109 5.51 -10.18 3.38
CA LEU A 109 6.94 -10.28 3.65
C LEU A 109 7.17 -10.83 5.05
N PHE A 110 7.87 -11.95 5.12
CA PHE A 110 8.24 -12.61 6.36
C PHE A 110 9.71 -12.37 6.69
N ILE A 111 9.97 -11.96 7.93
CA ILE A 111 11.32 -11.88 8.50
C ILE A 111 11.52 -13.12 9.35
N ARG A 112 12.59 -13.88 9.08
CA ARG A 112 12.98 -15.06 9.85
C ARG A 112 14.40 -14.90 10.38
N PRO A 113 14.68 -15.23 11.65
CA PRO A 113 16.05 -15.26 12.15
C PRO A 113 16.79 -16.44 11.51
N ARG A 114 18.10 -16.31 11.28
CA ARG A 114 18.89 -17.44 10.76
C ARG A 114 19.15 -18.50 11.84
N ALA A 115 19.35 -18.04 13.08
CA ALA A 115 19.54 -18.93 14.24
C ALA A 115 18.37 -18.82 15.23
N ALA A 116 18.22 -17.66 15.87
CA ALA A 116 17.18 -17.42 16.87
C ALA A 116 16.87 -15.92 16.98
N TRP A 117 15.72 -15.59 17.56
CA TRP A 117 15.39 -14.21 17.87
C TRP A 117 16.36 -13.64 18.91
N PRO A 118 16.98 -12.48 18.65
CA PRO A 118 17.87 -11.84 19.60
C PRO A 118 17.10 -11.36 20.83
N LYS A 119 17.76 -11.33 21.99
CA LYS A 119 17.20 -10.72 23.18
C LYS A 119 16.95 -9.23 22.94
N ILE A 120 15.89 -8.71 23.54
CA ILE A 120 15.45 -7.33 23.45
C ILE A 120 15.02 -6.85 24.82
N ASP A 121 15.04 -5.55 25.03
CA ASP A 121 14.50 -4.94 26.25
C ASP A 121 12.97 -5.00 26.26
N ALA A 122 12.38 -5.01 27.45
CA ALA A 122 10.93 -4.93 27.63
C ALA A 122 10.45 -3.49 27.38
N ALA A 123 10.35 -3.11 26.11
CA ALA A 123 9.84 -1.80 25.68
C ALA A 123 8.90 -1.97 24.48
N PRO A 124 7.84 -1.13 24.35
CA PRO A 124 6.86 -1.26 23.26
C PRO A 124 7.42 -1.00 21.86
N ASP A 125 8.57 -0.34 21.76
CA ASP A 125 9.30 0.01 20.54
C ASP A 125 10.69 -0.67 20.47
N ALA A 126 10.85 -1.78 21.20
CA ALA A 126 12.12 -2.50 21.30
C ALA A 126 12.64 -3.02 19.95
N ILE A 127 11.77 -3.24 18.97
CA ILE A 127 12.11 -3.64 17.62
C ILE A 127 11.58 -2.56 16.67
N GLN A 128 12.46 -2.04 15.81
CA GLN A 128 12.10 -1.09 14.75
C GLN A 128 12.58 -1.63 13.41
N ILE A 129 11.65 -1.80 12.48
CA ILE A 129 11.93 -2.37 11.16
C ILE A 129 11.65 -1.29 10.13
N ASN A 130 12.68 -0.87 9.41
CA ASN A 130 12.53 0.02 8.27
C ASN A 130 12.56 -0.82 6.99
N TYR A 131 11.57 -0.63 6.12
CA TYR A 131 11.45 -1.38 4.87
C TYR A 131 10.73 -0.57 3.80
N SER A 132 10.86 -0.99 2.55
CA SER A 132 10.13 -0.42 1.42
C SER A 132 8.99 -1.35 1.00
N ALA A 133 7.84 -0.75 0.67
CA ALA A 133 6.69 -1.44 0.12
C ALA A 133 6.20 -0.76 -1.17
N GLY A 134 5.53 -1.52 -2.04
CA GLY A 134 4.93 -1.05 -3.29
C GLY A 134 5.37 -1.85 -4.52
N PHE A 135 4.70 -1.64 -5.65
CA PHE A 135 4.97 -2.33 -6.92
C PHE A 135 6.17 -1.75 -7.68
N GLY A 136 6.44 -0.45 -7.51
CA GLY A 136 7.59 0.23 -8.11
C GLY A 136 7.54 1.75 -8.01
N ALA A 137 8.55 2.41 -8.56
CA ALA A 137 8.68 3.87 -8.46
C ALA A 137 7.72 4.65 -9.38
N ALA A 138 7.18 4.00 -10.41
CA ALA A 138 6.32 4.59 -11.42
C ALA A 138 5.05 3.74 -11.63
N GLY A 139 4.01 4.38 -12.18
CA GLY A 139 2.69 3.77 -12.37
C GLY A 139 2.67 2.56 -13.32
N ASP A 140 3.59 2.49 -14.28
CA ASP A 140 3.75 1.36 -15.21
C ASP A 140 4.14 0.05 -14.51
N ARG A 141 4.68 0.12 -13.29
CA ARG A 141 5.00 -1.04 -12.45
C ARG A 141 3.78 -1.59 -11.72
N VAL A 142 2.69 -0.83 -11.62
CA VAL A 142 1.45 -1.26 -10.98
C VAL A 142 0.73 -2.24 -11.93
N PRO A 143 0.25 -3.40 -11.44
CA PRO A 143 -0.50 -4.35 -12.26
C PRO A 143 -1.65 -3.71 -13.04
N GLU A 144 -1.88 -4.18 -14.27
CA GLU A 144 -2.91 -3.63 -15.17
C GLU A 144 -4.30 -3.67 -14.51
N ASP A 145 -4.64 -4.74 -13.80
CA ASP A 145 -5.91 -4.87 -13.07
C ASP A 145 -6.16 -3.70 -12.10
N ILE A 146 -5.10 -3.27 -11.40
CA ILE A 146 -5.17 -2.15 -10.46
C ILE A 146 -5.25 -0.83 -11.22
N GLN A 147 -4.53 -0.67 -12.32
CA GLN A 147 -4.63 0.52 -13.16
C GLN A 147 -6.06 0.69 -13.72
N GLN A 148 -6.67 -0.40 -14.20
CA GLN A 148 -8.05 -0.41 -14.68
C GLN A 148 -9.05 -0.11 -13.56
N TRP A 149 -8.84 -0.68 -12.36
CA TRP A 149 -9.64 -0.34 -11.19
C TRP A 149 -9.59 1.16 -10.89
N LEU A 150 -8.39 1.77 -10.92
CA LEU A 150 -8.22 3.20 -10.69
C LEU A 150 -8.93 4.03 -11.77
N LEU A 151 -8.79 3.68 -13.05
CA LEU A 151 -9.46 4.37 -14.16
C LEU A 151 -10.99 4.34 -14.00
N TYR A 152 -11.55 3.18 -13.68
CA TYR A 152 -12.98 3.05 -13.41
C TYR A 152 -13.45 3.95 -12.27
N ARG A 153 -12.68 4.00 -11.17
CA ARG A 153 -12.99 4.85 -10.01
C ARG A 153 -12.90 6.32 -10.32
N VAL A 154 -11.88 6.75 -11.06
CA VAL A 154 -11.72 8.16 -11.46
C VAL A 154 -12.84 8.56 -12.42
N GLY A 155 -13.17 7.74 -13.42
CA GLY A 155 -14.29 8.00 -14.32
C GLY A 155 -15.63 8.10 -13.58
N THR A 156 -15.85 7.25 -12.57
CA THR A 156 -17.03 7.33 -11.70
C THR A 156 -17.05 8.64 -10.91
N PHE A 157 -15.94 9.07 -10.31
CA PHE A 157 -15.88 10.34 -9.59
C PHE A 157 -16.11 11.55 -10.50
N TYR A 158 -15.64 11.49 -11.74
CA TYR A 158 -15.81 12.55 -12.71
C TYR A 158 -17.27 12.68 -13.17
N GLU A 159 -17.91 11.56 -13.53
CA GLU A 159 -19.32 11.52 -13.96
C GLU A 159 -20.27 11.96 -12.84
N PHE A 160 -20.03 11.52 -11.61
CA PHE A 160 -20.91 11.76 -10.45
C PHE A 160 -20.45 12.91 -9.55
N ARG A 161 -19.69 13.87 -10.09
CA ARG A 161 -19.10 14.99 -9.33
C ARG A 161 -20.10 15.84 -8.54
N GLU A 162 -21.38 15.86 -8.96
CA GLU A 162 -22.48 16.58 -8.30
C GLU A 162 -23.47 15.68 -7.53
N GLN A 163 -23.51 14.37 -7.81
CA GLN A 163 -24.60 13.48 -7.38
C GLN A 163 -24.44 12.91 -5.95
N PHE A 164 -23.30 13.09 -5.29
CA PHE A 164 -23.13 12.68 -3.89
C PHE A 164 -24.04 13.45 -2.90
N ILE A 165 -24.70 14.52 -3.35
CA ILE A 165 -25.63 15.34 -2.55
C ILE A 165 -27.09 14.82 -2.61
N ALA A 166 -27.46 14.00 -3.59
CA ALA A 166 -28.87 13.75 -3.92
C ALA A 166 -29.44 12.39 -3.45
N GLY A 167 -28.74 11.63 -2.60
CA GLY A 167 -29.27 10.40 -1.97
C GLY A 167 -29.82 9.35 -2.94
N THR A 168 -29.45 9.43 -4.22
CA THR A 168 -29.95 8.52 -5.25
C THR A 168 -29.14 7.25 -5.16
N ILE A 169 -29.84 6.14 -4.94
CA ILE A 169 -29.27 4.79 -4.94
C ILE A 169 -28.79 4.54 -6.37
N VAL A 170 -27.53 4.88 -6.67
CA VAL A 170 -26.82 4.30 -7.80
C VAL A 170 -27.03 2.81 -7.65
N THR A 171 -27.70 2.18 -8.63
CA THR A 171 -27.87 0.73 -8.65
C THR A 171 -26.47 0.18 -8.57
N ASP A 172 -26.12 -0.36 -7.40
CA ASP A 172 -24.75 -0.71 -7.03
C ASP A 172 -24.33 -1.78 -8.05
N LEU A 173 -23.64 -1.36 -9.12
CA LEU A 173 -22.92 -2.26 -10.01
C LEU A 173 -22.19 -3.19 -9.04
N PRO A 174 -22.41 -4.52 -9.07
CA PRO A 174 -22.12 -5.37 -7.93
C PRO A 174 -20.73 -5.01 -7.45
N LYS A 175 -20.62 -4.35 -6.28
CA LYS A 175 -19.33 -3.83 -5.79
C LYS A 175 -18.24 -4.91 -5.85
N SER A 176 -18.70 -6.17 -5.80
CA SER A 176 -17.93 -7.38 -6.06
C SER A 176 -17.11 -7.34 -7.35
N PHE A 177 -17.65 -7.06 -8.55
CA PHE A 177 -16.90 -7.31 -9.79
C PHE A 177 -15.66 -6.44 -9.94
N VAL A 178 -15.79 -5.13 -9.70
CA VAL A 178 -14.66 -4.20 -9.81
C VAL A 178 -13.71 -4.40 -8.63
N ASP A 179 -14.21 -4.54 -7.40
CA ASP A 179 -13.33 -4.76 -6.24
C ASP A 179 -12.65 -6.14 -6.26
N GLU A 180 -13.20 -7.15 -6.94
CA GLU A 180 -12.60 -8.48 -7.17
C GLU A 180 -11.29 -8.39 -7.96
N MET A 181 -11.10 -7.35 -8.79
CA MET A 181 -9.83 -7.09 -9.47
C MET A 181 -8.68 -6.85 -8.48
N LEU A 182 -8.99 -6.41 -7.26
CA LEU A 182 -8.00 -6.18 -6.21
C LEU A 182 -7.74 -7.43 -5.35
N THR A 183 -8.60 -8.44 -5.39
CA THR A 183 -8.53 -9.63 -4.53
C THR A 183 -7.19 -10.37 -4.61
N PRO A 184 -6.55 -10.57 -5.78
CA PRO A 184 -5.25 -11.24 -5.86
C PRO A 184 -4.12 -10.47 -5.17
N TYR A 185 -4.28 -9.15 -4.98
CA TYR A 185 -3.25 -8.25 -4.47
C TYR A 185 -3.47 -7.83 -3.02
N ALA A 186 -4.67 -8.10 -2.48
CA ALA A 186 -5.02 -7.74 -1.13
C ALA A 186 -4.32 -8.65 -0.12
N MET A 187 -3.80 -8.06 0.98
CA MET A 187 -3.32 -8.85 2.09
C MET A 187 -4.49 -9.63 2.71
N GLN A 188 -4.56 -10.92 2.45
CA GLN A 188 -5.46 -11.80 3.18
C GLN A 188 -4.88 -11.98 4.58
N VAL A 189 -5.60 -11.48 5.58
CA VAL A 189 -5.35 -11.85 6.97
C VAL A 189 -5.84 -13.28 7.11
N VAL A 190 -4.93 -14.25 6.99
CA VAL A 190 -5.23 -15.63 7.42
C VAL A 190 -5.38 -15.55 8.93
N ALA A 191 -6.64 -15.53 9.39
CA ALA A 191 -6.95 -15.71 10.80
C ALA A 191 -6.50 -17.12 11.17
N LEU A 192 -5.38 -17.22 11.89
CA LEU A 192 -4.94 -18.42 12.57
C LEU A 192 -5.62 -18.51 13.93
#